data_AF-A0A7J7HY60-F1
#
_entry.id   AF-A0A7J7HY60-F1
#
_cell.length_a   1.000
_cell.length_b   1.000
_cell.length_c   1.000
_cell.angle_alpha   90.00
_cell.angle_beta   90.00
_cell.angle_gamma   90.00
#
_symmetry.space_group_name_H-M   'P 1'
#
loop_
_entity.id
_entity.type
_entity.pdbx_description
1 polymer ?
#
loop_
_entity_poly.entity_id
_entity_poly.type
_entity_poly.pdbx_seq_one_letter_code
_entity_poly.pdbx_strand_id
1 'polypeptide(L)'
;MPCPHAFGIATLLKRAHPERSLTVIQSAVMTTRSSTYNTLNQIKEINGMGFEIAMPLAMGSGHVDPNKANDLGLLYDATAQDYEPILTITSSSRYSCLNPSSDLNYPSFIVLYTNMTEDDNSDILEDCHKCWSRCDDLHG
;
A
#
# COMPACT_ATOMS: atom_id res chain seq x y z
N MET A 1 -13.16 5.83 -15.32
CA MET A 1 -12.27 5.28 -16.38
C MET A 1 -10.91 4.70 -15.91
N PRO A 2 -10.33 4.95 -14.71
CA PRO A 2 -9.03 4.35 -14.33
C PRO A 2 -9.10 2.87 -13.87
N CYS A 3 -10.20 2.47 -13.23
CA CYS A 3 -10.41 1.07 -12.78
C CYS A 3 -10.22 0.01 -13.89
N PRO A 4 -10.83 0.11 -15.09
CA PRO A 4 -10.61 -0.88 -16.14
C PRO A 4 -9.17 -0.91 -16.67
N HIS A 5 -8.42 0.20 -16.59
CA HIS A 5 -6.99 0.21 -16.95
C HIS A 5 -6.16 -0.54 -15.90
N ALA A 6 -6.41 -0.31 -14.62
CA ALA A 6 -5.75 -1.04 -13.53
C ALA A 6 -6.04 -2.55 -13.62
N PHE A 7 -7.29 -2.92 -13.89
CA PHE A 7 -7.67 -4.33 -14.11
C PHE A 7 -6.98 -4.94 -15.33
N GLY A 8 -6.92 -4.21 -16.45
CA GLY A 8 -6.20 -4.64 -17.65
C GLY A 8 -4.72 -4.91 -17.39
N ILE A 9 -4.05 -4.02 -16.64
CA ILE A 9 -2.64 -4.19 -16.27
C ILE A 9 -2.47 -5.40 -15.35
N ALA A 10 -3.30 -5.52 -14.31
CA ALA A 10 -3.24 -6.65 -13.38
C ALA A 10 -3.48 -8.00 -14.07
N THR A 11 -4.42 -8.07 -15.02
CA THR A 11 -4.69 -9.28 -15.79
C THR A 11 -3.54 -9.65 -16.74
N LEU A 12 -2.89 -8.67 -17.37
CA LEU A 12 -1.70 -8.91 -18.18
C LEU A 12 -0.53 -9.43 -17.32
N LEU A 13 -0.27 -8.80 -16.18
CA LEU A 13 0.80 -9.24 -15.27
C LEU A 13 0.51 -10.64 -14.70
N LYS A 14 -0.74 -10.93 -14.32
CA LYS A 14 -1.15 -12.27 -13.88
C LYS A 14 -1.01 -13.31 -15.00
N ARG A 15 -1.16 -12.93 -16.26
CA ARG A 15 -0.93 -13.82 -17.41
C ARG A 15 0.56 -14.04 -17.67
N ALA A 16 1.38 -13.02 -17.47
CA ALA A 16 2.84 -13.11 -17.60
C ALA A 16 3.48 -13.92 -16.46
N HIS A 17 2.89 -13.85 -15.26
CA HIS A 17 3.36 -14.53 -14.04
C HIS A 17 2.23 -15.37 -13.40
N PRO A 18 1.81 -16.49 -14.02
CA PRO A 18 0.63 -17.26 -13.59
C PRO A 18 0.74 -17.81 -12.17
N GLU A 19 1.95 -18.10 -11.70
CA GLU A 19 2.25 -18.66 -10.39
C GLU A 19 2.10 -17.66 -9.24
N ARG A 20 2.10 -16.35 -9.54
CA ARG A 20 2.10 -15.30 -8.51
C ARG A 20 0.70 -15.05 -7.95
N SER A 21 0.60 -14.79 -6.64
CA SER A 21 -0.66 -14.41 -6.00
C SER A 21 -1.17 -13.07 -6.52
N LEU A 22 -2.46 -12.79 -6.35
CA LEU A 22 -3.03 -11.49 -6.74
C LEU A 22 -2.46 -10.34 -5.91
N THR A 23 -2.17 -10.62 -4.64
CA THR A 23 -1.52 -9.70 -3.68
C THR A 23 -0.09 -9.35 -4.13
N VAL A 24 0.69 -10.32 -4.62
CA VAL A 24 2.00 -10.06 -5.25
C VAL A 24 1.88 -9.18 -6.50
N ILE A 25 0.90 -9.43 -7.37
CA ILE A 25 0.68 -8.61 -8.56
C ILE A 25 0.30 -7.18 -8.17
N GLN A 26 -0.57 -7.02 -7.17
CA GLN A 26 -0.92 -5.73 -6.61
C GLN A 26 0.31 -5.02 -6.03
N SER A 27 1.14 -5.73 -5.27
CA SER A 27 2.38 -5.21 -4.73
C SER A 27 3.32 -4.71 -5.81
N ALA A 28 3.57 -5.52 -6.84
CA ALA A 28 4.42 -5.11 -7.96
C ALA A 28 3.90 -3.81 -8.61
N VAL A 29 2.59 -3.72 -8.88
CA VAL A 29 1.98 -2.51 -9.44
C VAL A 29 2.12 -1.28 -8.52
N MET A 30 2.13 -1.46 -7.21
CA MET A 30 2.25 -0.38 -6.23
C MET A 30 3.70 0.06 -5.98
N THR A 31 4.67 -0.86 -5.98
CA THR A 31 6.08 -0.57 -5.67
C THR A 31 6.90 -0.15 -6.88
N THR A 32 6.50 -0.53 -8.10
CA THR A 32 7.19 -0.13 -9.35
C THR A 32 6.61 1.13 -9.98
N ARG A 33 5.79 1.85 -9.21
CA ARG A 33 4.95 2.95 -9.63
C ARG A 33 5.78 4.25 -9.74
N SER A 34 5.37 5.20 -10.60
CA SER A 34 6.11 6.43 -10.89
C SER A 34 5.53 7.64 -10.14
N SER A 35 6.28 8.17 -9.17
CA SER A 35 5.93 9.40 -8.44
C SER A 35 6.06 10.68 -9.28
N THR A 36 6.64 10.59 -10.48
CA THR A 36 6.87 11.72 -11.39
C THR A 36 6.11 11.57 -12.70
N TYR A 37 5.71 12.70 -13.27
CA TYR A 37 5.11 12.81 -14.60
C TYR A 37 6.20 12.98 -15.69
N ASN A 38 5.80 12.98 -16.97
CA ASN A 38 6.66 13.01 -18.16
C ASN A 38 7.79 14.07 -18.17
N THR A 39 7.66 15.16 -17.42
CA THR A 39 8.68 16.21 -17.29
C THR A 39 9.58 16.05 -16.07
N LEU A 40 9.61 14.86 -15.44
CA LEU A 40 10.25 14.58 -14.14
C LEU A 40 9.71 15.43 -12.98
N ASN A 41 8.60 16.14 -13.20
CA ASN A 41 7.92 16.90 -12.16
C ASN A 41 7.03 15.96 -11.34
N GLN A 42 6.83 16.31 -10.06
CA GLN A 42 5.88 15.61 -9.20
C GLN A 42 4.47 15.68 -9.79
N ILE A 43 3.71 14.59 -9.62
CA ILE A 43 2.31 14.53 -10.00
C ILE A 43 1.55 15.61 -9.23
N LYS A 44 0.71 16.36 -9.93
CA LYS A 44 -0.12 17.41 -9.33
C LYS A 44 -1.57 17.01 -9.27
N GLU A 45 -2.23 17.36 -8.18
CA GLU A 45 -3.67 17.32 -8.03
C GLU A 45 -4.25 18.71 -8.31
N ILE A 46 -5.46 18.74 -8.88
CA ILE A 46 -6.24 19.97 -9.00
C ILE A 46 -7.11 20.07 -7.75
N ASN A 47 -6.86 21.07 -6.92
CA ASN A 47 -7.75 21.42 -5.82
C ASN A 47 -8.50 22.73 -6.16
N GLY A 48 -9.45 23.14 -5.30
CA GLY A 48 -10.22 24.36 -5.50
C GLY A 48 -9.39 25.66 -5.54
N MET A 49 -8.09 25.61 -5.25
CA MET A 49 -7.16 26.74 -5.18
C MET A 49 -6.05 26.69 -6.24
N GLY A 50 -5.92 25.61 -7.03
CA GLY A 50 -4.92 25.50 -8.08
C GLY A 50 -4.34 24.09 -8.23
N PHE A 51 -3.08 24.04 -8.69
CA PHE A 51 -2.32 22.80 -8.86
C PHE A 51 -1.32 22.61 -7.72
N GLU A 52 -1.56 21.62 -6.87
CA GLU A 52 -0.68 21.24 -5.76
C GLU A 52 -0.06 19.87 -5.99
N ILE A 53 0.98 19.55 -5.23
CA ILE A 53 1.62 18.23 -5.28
C ILE A 53 0.61 17.20 -4.75
N ALA A 54 0.36 16.15 -5.53
CA ALA A 54 -0.57 15.09 -5.16
C ALA A 54 -0.02 14.30 -3.97
N MET A 55 -0.77 14.29 -2.88
CA MET A 55 -0.45 13.47 -1.71
C MET A 55 -0.79 11.99 -1.95
N PRO A 56 -0.20 11.04 -1.20
CA PRO A 56 -0.55 9.63 -1.29
C PRO A 56 -2.06 9.36 -1.10
N LEU A 57 -2.76 10.21 -0.34
CA LEU A 57 -4.21 10.08 -0.18
C LEU A 57 -4.99 10.37 -1.48
N ALA A 58 -4.44 11.19 -2.38
CA ALA A 58 -5.06 11.55 -3.65
C ALA A 58 -4.66 10.60 -4.78
N MET A 59 -3.43 10.08 -4.77
CA MET A 59 -2.87 9.30 -5.88
C MET A 59 -2.40 7.89 -5.52
N GLY A 60 -2.56 7.45 -4.28
CA GLY A 60 -1.94 6.22 -3.77
C GLY A 60 -0.42 6.26 -3.99
N SER A 61 0.14 5.21 -4.57
CA SER A 61 1.58 5.14 -4.86
C SER A 61 2.06 6.06 -6.02
N GLY A 62 1.17 6.81 -6.72
CA GLY A 62 1.42 7.76 -7.86
C GLY A 62 1.71 7.21 -9.29
N HIS A 63 1.00 7.47 -10.39
CA HIS A 63 1.04 6.80 -11.74
C HIS A 63 1.66 5.38 -12.01
N VAL A 64 0.85 4.40 -12.46
CA VAL A 64 1.30 3.01 -12.78
C VAL A 64 2.32 2.96 -13.93
N ASP A 65 3.36 2.13 -13.79
CA ASP A 65 4.32 1.78 -14.84
C ASP A 65 4.26 0.25 -15.12
N PRO A 66 3.53 -0.19 -16.16
CA PRO A 66 3.35 -1.61 -16.44
C PRO A 66 4.65 -2.35 -16.82
N ASN A 67 5.61 -1.65 -17.44
CA ASN A 67 6.85 -2.26 -17.88
C ASN A 67 7.72 -2.58 -16.66
N LYS A 68 7.84 -1.65 -15.72
CA LYS A 68 8.55 -1.92 -14.47
C LYS A 68 7.83 -2.97 -13.61
N ALA A 69 6.50 -2.97 -13.60
CA ALA A 69 5.71 -3.95 -12.84
C ALA A 69 5.92 -5.39 -13.34
N ASN A 70 6.28 -5.56 -14.61
CA ASN A 70 6.57 -6.87 -15.19
C ASN A 70 7.82 -7.54 -14.58
N ASP A 71 8.80 -6.76 -14.13
CA ASP A 71 10.02 -7.29 -13.52
C ASP A 71 9.85 -7.62 -12.03
N LEU A 72 8.63 -7.42 -11.48
CA LEU A 72 8.26 -7.69 -10.10
C LEU A 72 9.22 -7.01 -9.11
N GLY A 73 8.89 -5.78 -8.70
CA GLY A 73 9.67 -5.00 -7.72
C GLY A 73 9.68 -5.60 -6.32
N LEU A 74 9.67 -4.76 -5.28
CA LEU A 74 9.54 -5.28 -3.90
C LEU A 74 8.14 -5.90 -3.73
N LEU A 75 8.10 -7.15 -3.23
CA LEU A 75 6.90 -7.96 -3.13
C LEU A 75 6.42 -8.05 -1.68
N TYR A 76 5.22 -7.54 -1.46
CA TYR A 76 4.43 -7.68 -0.25
C TYR A 76 3.35 -8.72 -0.55
N ASP A 77 3.58 -9.96 -0.11
CA ASP A 77 2.60 -11.04 -0.25
C ASP A 77 1.74 -11.11 1.01
N ALA A 78 0.45 -11.36 0.80
CA ALA A 78 -0.54 -11.55 1.85
C ALA A 78 -1.52 -12.63 1.39
N THR A 79 -1.91 -13.46 2.34
CA THR A 79 -2.88 -14.54 2.17
C THR A 79 -4.25 -14.10 2.65
N ALA A 80 -5.31 -14.85 2.31
CA ALA A 80 -6.66 -14.55 2.80
C ALA A 80 -6.72 -14.51 4.33
N GLN A 81 -5.93 -15.36 4.99
CA GLN A 81 -5.83 -15.45 6.45
C GLN A 81 -5.28 -14.17 7.08
N ASP A 82 -4.44 -13.42 6.37
CA ASP A 82 -3.88 -12.15 6.87
C ASP A 82 -4.93 -11.02 6.86
N TYR A 83 -6.03 -11.17 6.11
CA TYR A 83 -7.14 -10.21 6.10
C TYR A 83 -8.24 -10.51 7.14
N GLU A 84 -8.32 -11.73 7.67
CA GLU A 84 -9.34 -12.15 8.65
C GLU A 84 -9.36 -11.28 9.92
N PRO A 85 -8.20 -10.91 10.51
CA PRO A 85 -8.19 -10.04 11.68
C PRO A 85 -8.75 -8.63 11.39
N ILE A 86 -8.44 -8.07 10.22
CA ILE A 86 -8.91 -6.74 9.80
C ILE A 86 -10.41 -6.73 9.57
N LEU A 87 -10.94 -7.79 8.95
CA LEU A 87 -12.37 -7.94 8.74
C LEU A 87 -13.13 -8.03 10.07
N THR A 88 -12.52 -8.63 11.10
CA THR A 88 -13.10 -8.73 12.44
C THR A 88 -13.12 -7.38 13.17
N ILE A 89 -12.09 -6.54 12.99
CA ILE A 89 -12.07 -5.18 13.55
C ILE A 89 -13.17 -4.31 12.93
N THR A 90 -13.40 -4.46 11.62
CA THR A 90 -14.35 -3.64 10.85
C THR A 90 -15.77 -4.22 10.79
N SER A 91 -15.98 -5.49 11.16
CA SER A 91 -17.29 -6.16 11.15
C SER A 91 -17.64 -6.81 12.50
N SER A 92 -18.83 -6.54 13.03
CA SER A 92 -19.27 -7.04 14.35
C SER A 92 -19.69 -8.53 14.39
N SER A 93 -19.27 -9.38 13.45
CA SER A 93 -19.80 -10.74 13.29
C SER A 93 -18.79 -11.85 13.56
N ARG A 94 -19.07 -12.66 14.59
CA ARG A 94 -18.78 -14.10 14.85
C ARG A 94 -17.45 -14.75 14.40
N TYR A 95 -16.39 -14.04 14.07
CA TYR A 95 -15.07 -14.64 13.92
C TYR A 95 -14.37 -14.68 15.29
N SER A 96 -14.22 -15.89 15.85
CA SER A 96 -13.42 -16.11 17.06
C SER A 96 -11.94 -16.16 16.67
N CYS A 97 -11.32 -14.99 16.50
CA CYS A 97 -9.88 -14.90 16.29
C CYS A 97 -9.16 -14.94 17.65
N LEU A 98 -8.27 -15.90 17.82
CA LEU A 98 -7.45 -16.01 19.03
C LEU A 98 -6.35 -14.92 19.09
N ASN A 99 -5.95 -14.35 17.94
CA ASN A 99 -4.93 -13.31 17.82
C ASN A 99 -5.30 -12.27 16.74
N PRO A 100 -6.09 -11.22 17.05
CA PRO A 100 -6.33 -10.14 16.11
C PRO A 100 -5.07 -9.28 15.93
N SER A 101 -4.73 -8.93 14.68
CA SER A 101 -3.67 -7.98 14.32
C SER A 101 -4.16 -7.05 13.20
N SER A 102 -3.89 -5.76 13.31
CA SER A 102 -4.13 -4.77 12.25
C SER A 102 -2.97 -4.68 11.25
N ASP A 103 -1.87 -5.39 11.50
CA ASP A 103 -0.61 -5.22 10.80
C ASP A 103 -0.59 -6.13 9.56
N LEU A 104 -1.17 -5.64 8.48
CA LEU A 104 -1.12 -6.30 7.19
C LEU A 104 0.20 -6.01 6.48
N ASN A 105 0.77 -7.03 5.84
CA ASN A 105 1.89 -6.89 4.92
C ASN A 105 1.45 -6.20 3.63
N TYR A 106 1.22 -4.88 3.70
CA TYR A 106 0.66 -4.08 2.63
C TYR A 106 1.69 -3.07 2.11
N PRO A 107 1.80 -2.84 0.79
CA PRO A 107 2.83 -1.99 0.16
C PRO A 107 2.56 -0.48 0.32
N SER A 108 2.00 -0.06 1.46
CA SER A 108 1.84 1.33 1.88
C SER A 108 1.57 1.40 3.38
N PHE A 109 2.06 2.45 4.03
CA PHE A 109 1.77 2.74 5.43
C PHE A 109 0.92 4.01 5.54
N ILE A 110 0.13 4.10 6.62
CA ILE A 110 -0.59 5.31 7.02
C ILE A 110 -0.43 5.45 8.53
N VAL A 111 -0.10 6.66 8.97
CA VAL A 111 0.00 7.01 10.39
C VAL A 111 -1.11 8.01 10.68
N LEU A 112 -2.01 7.67 11.60
CA LEU A 112 -3.09 8.52 12.05
C LEU A 112 -2.70 9.11 13.40
N TYR A 113 -2.55 10.42 13.46
CA TYR A 113 -2.38 11.13 14.72
C TYR A 113 -3.71 11.79 15.09
N THR A 114 -4.16 11.56 16.32
CA THR A 114 -5.18 12.40 16.94
C THR A 114 -4.50 13.69 17.40
N ASN A 115 -5.16 14.83 17.24
CA ASN A 115 -4.65 16.10 17.76
C ASN A 115 -4.58 16.00 19.29
N MET A 116 -3.43 15.59 19.80
CA MET A 116 -3.13 15.45 21.23
C MET A 116 -1.80 16.16 21.50
N THR A 117 -1.76 16.80 22.66
CA THR A 117 -0.73 17.72 23.17
C THR A 117 0.68 17.13 23.18
N GLU A 118 1.72 17.99 23.28
CA GLU A 118 3.16 17.75 23.06
C GLU A 118 3.82 16.47 23.65
N ASP A 119 3.15 15.70 24.51
CA ASP A 119 3.64 14.46 25.14
C ASP A 119 3.56 13.19 24.25
N ASP A 120 2.77 13.17 23.16
CA ASP A 120 2.55 11.95 22.33
C ASP A 120 3.59 11.72 21.21
N ASN A 121 4.64 12.56 21.12
CA ASN A 121 5.66 12.41 20.07
C ASN A 121 6.52 11.13 20.22
N SER A 122 6.57 10.52 21.41
CA SER A 122 7.29 9.25 21.63
C SER A 122 6.62 8.07 20.93
N ASP A 123 5.28 8.05 20.90
CA ASP A 123 4.50 6.91 20.42
C ASP A 123 4.56 6.81 18.89
N ILE A 124 4.64 7.96 18.21
CA ILE A 124 4.80 8.05 16.75
C ILE A 124 6.15 7.47 16.28
N LEU A 125 7.22 7.76 17.02
CA LEU A 125 8.55 7.20 16.72
C LEU A 125 8.57 5.70 16.98
N GLU A 126 7.90 5.23 18.03
CA GLU A 126 7.83 3.81 18.36
C GLU A 126 7.10 2.99 17.27
N ASP A 127 6.01 3.49 16.72
CA ASP A 127 5.26 2.82 15.64
C ASP A 127 6.01 2.80 14.31
N CYS A 128 6.72 3.90 13.98
CA CYS A 128 7.64 3.91 12.84
C CYS A 128 8.79 2.90 13.03
N HIS A 129 9.37 2.83 14.23
CA HIS A 129 10.42 1.87 14.57
C HIS A 129 9.96 0.42 14.51
N LYS A 130 8.73 0.12 14.98
CA LYS A 130 8.13 -1.23 14.88
C LYS A 130 7.96 -1.66 13.42
N CYS A 131 7.50 -0.75 12.54
CA CYS A 131 7.41 -1.03 11.10
C CYS A 131 8.79 -1.32 10.49
N TRP A 132 9.82 -0.59 10.91
CA TRP A 132 11.18 -0.74 10.37
C TRP A 132 11.83 -2.05 10.83
N SER A 133 11.78 -2.38 12.12
CA SER A 133 12.34 -3.64 12.65
C SER A 133 11.69 -4.89 12.03
N ARG A 134 10.40 -4.83 11.69
CA ARG A 134 9.70 -5.94 11.02
C ARG A 134 10.14 -6.15 9.57
N CYS A 135 10.60 -5.09 8.89
CA CYS A 135 11.19 -5.21 7.55
C CYS A 135 12.54 -5.94 7.59
N ASP A 136 13.32 -5.76 8.65
CA ASP A 136 14.60 -6.46 8.83
C ASP A 136 14.40 -7.96 9.13
N ASP A 137 13.35 -8.32 9.89
CA ASP A 137 13.02 -9.72 10.21
C ASP A 137 12.57 -10.56 9.00
N LEU A 138 12.08 -9.92 7.93
CA LEU A 138 11.65 -10.61 6.69
C LEU A 138 12.81 -10.89 5.73
N HIS A 139 14.02 -10.40 6.03
CA HIS A 139 15.23 -10.61 5.24
C HIS A 139 16.31 -11.45 5.94
N GLY A 140 15.98 -12.11 7.07
CA GLY A 140 16.84 -13.03 7.82
C GLY A 140 16.65 -14.50 7.47
#